data_AF-A0A7W1HWB2-F1
#
_entry.id   AF-A0A7W1HWB2-F1
#
_cell.length_a   1.000
_cell.length_b   1.000
_cell.length_c   1.000
_cell.angle_alpha   90.00
_cell.angle_beta   90.00
_cell.angle_gamma   90.00
#
_symmetry.space_group_name_H-M   'P 1'
#
loop_
_entity.id
_entity.type
_entity.pdbx_description
1 polymer ?
#
loop_
_entity_poly.entity_id
_entity_poly.type
_entity_poly.pdbx_seq_one_letter_code
_entity_poly.pdbx_strand_id
1 'polypeptide(L)'
;EARRQAISAKYRIVLLMGDNLDDLAQQFERKSIEDRFIEVDKARELFGKKFIVLPNAMYGTWESAIYEYGQLNEIEKAQKRTNALTSFK
;
A
#
# COMPACT_ATOMS: atom_id res chain seq x y z
N GLU A 1 0.31 -7.67 -10.86
CA GLU A 1 -0.30 -7.17 -12.12
C GLU A 1 -0.97 -8.21 -13.06
N ALA A 2 -0.38 -9.38 -13.33
CA ALA A 2 -0.87 -10.32 -14.36
C ALA A 2 -2.39 -10.64 -14.31
N ARG A 3 -2.98 -10.76 -13.11
CA ARG A 3 -4.42 -10.97 -12.93
C ARG A 3 -5.27 -9.81 -13.46
N ARG A 4 -4.89 -8.55 -13.19
CA ARG A 4 -5.61 -7.36 -13.70
C ARG A 4 -5.48 -7.24 -15.21
N GLN A 5 -4.31 -7.54 -15.77
CA GLN A 5 -4.08 -7.56 -17.22
C GLN A 5 -4.95 -8.60 -17.94
N ALA A 6 -5.03 -9.82 -17.41
CA ALA A 6 -5.86 -10.89 -17.98
C ALA A 6 -7.35 -10.50 -18.08
N ILE A 7 -7.88 -9.81 -17.06
CA ILE A 7 -9.25 -9.28 -17.08
C ILE A 7 -9.37 -8.10 -18.06
N SER A 8 -8.39 -7.20 -18.07
CA SER A 8 -8.39 -6.00 -18.92
C SER A 8 -8.32 -6.33 -20.42
N ALA A 9 -7.82 -7.51 -20.78
CA ALA A 9 -7.82 -8.00 -22.16
C ALA A 9 -9.23 -8.27 -22.72
N LYS A 10 -10.23 -8.47 -21.86
CA LYS A 10 -11.62 -8.79 -22.25
C LYS A 10 -12.65 -7.78 -21.74
N TYR A 11 -12.33 -7.08 -20.65
CA TYR A 11 -13.26 -6.20 -19.96
C TYR A 11 -12.62 -4.85 -19.65
N ARG A 12 -13.45 -3.82 -19.58
CA ARG A 12 -13.03 -2.51 -19.09
C ARG A 12 -13.17 -2.47 -17.57
N ILE A 13 -12.04 -2.43 -16.86
CA ILE A 13 -12.02 -2.22 -15.41
C ILE A 13 -12.34 -0.76 -15.11
N VAL A 14 -13.54 -0.50 -14.61
CA VAL A 14 -14.01 0.86 -14.29
C VAL A 14 -13.64 1.31 -12.88
N LEU A 15 -13.50 0.36 -11.94
CA LEU A 15 -13.13 0.59 -10.55
C LEU A 15 -12.13 -0.48 -10.08
N LEU A 16 -11.26 -0.09 -9.16
CA LEU A 16 -10.41 -0.97 -8.37
C LEU A 16 -10.61 -0.62 -6.90
N MET A 17 -10.88 -1.64 -6.09
CA MET A 17 -11.25 -1.46 -4.69
C MET A 17 -10.45 -2.41 -3.80
N GLY A 18 -9.97 -1.91 -2.67
CA GLY A 18 -9.19 -2.69 -1.73
C GLY A 18 -8.78 -1.86 -0.52
N ASP A 19 -8.31 -2.55 0.51
CA ASP A 19 -7.75 -1.93 1.71
C ASP A 19 -6.23 -1.71 1.62
N ASN A 20 -5.60 -2.20 0.55
CA ASN A 20 -4.18 -2.05 0.31
C ASN A 20 -3.87 -1.36 -1.03
N LEU A 21 -2.80 -0.55 -1.07
CA LEU A 21 -2.40 0.16 -2.29
C LEU A 21 -2.07 -0.79 -3.44
N ASP A 22 -1.47 -1.95 -3.13
CA ASP A 22 -1.10 -3.00 -4.09
C ASP A 22 -2.33 -3.56 -4.85
N ASP A 23 -3.54 -3.43 -4.29
CA ASP A 23 -4.80 -3.81 -4.95
C ASP A 23 -5.16 -2.88 -6.11
N LEU A 24 -4.70 -1.63 -6.04
CA LEU A 24 -5.10 -0.53 -6.92
C LEU A 24 -4.16 -0.41 -8.13
N ALA A 25 -2.86 -0.62 -7.94
CA ALA A 25 -1.89 -0.52 -9.03
C ALA A 25 -0.57 -1.23 -8.68
N GLN A 26 0.13 -1.74 -9.68
CA GLN A 26 1.43 -2.40 -9.48
C GLN A 26 2.51 -1.41 -9.00
N GLN A 27 2.37 -0.13 -9.30
CA GLN A 27 3.32 0.93 -8.96
C GLN A 27 3.55 1.06 -7.44
N PHE A 28 2.58 0.62 -6.64
CA PHE A 28 2.64 0.64 -5.17
C PHE A 28 3.32 -0.60 -4.56
N GLU A 29 3.53 -1.67 -5.35
CA GLU A 29 4.07 -2.94 -4.85
C GLU A 29 5.50 -2.76 -4.30
N ARG A 30 5.72 -3.26 -3.08
CA ARG A 30 7.03 -3.35 -2.40
C ARG A 30 7.86 -2.05 -2.33
N LYS A 31 7.18 -0.91 -2.16
CA LYS A 31 7.80 0.43 -2.01
C LYS A 31 8.17 0.76 -0.56
N SER A 32 9.20 1.59 -0.38
CA SER A 32 9.52 2.19 0.94
C SER A 32 8.35 3.03 1.45
N ILE A 33 8.33 3.37 2.74
CA ILE A 33 7.27 4.25 3.30
C ILE A 33 7.20 5.57 2.53
N GLU A 34 8.36 6.20 2.28
CA GLU A 34 8.47 7.47 1.56
C GLU A 34 7.94 7.35 0.11
N ASP A 35 8.39 6.32 -0.62
CA ASP A 35 7.94 6.10 -1.99
C ASP A 35 6.44 5.83 -2.07
N ARG A 36 5.86 5.14 -1.08
CA ARG A 36 4.41 4.90 -1.02
C ARG A 36 3.64 6.21 -0.94
N PHE A 37 4.08 7.16 -0.10
CA PHE A 37 3.46 8.49 -0.04
C PHE A 37 3.61 9.24 -1.36
N ILE A 38 4.80 9.23 -1.96
CA ILE A 38 5.07 9.89 -3.26
C ILE A 38 4.18 9.33 -4.37
N GLU A 39 4.04 8.01 -4.48
CA GLU A 39 3.20 7.38 -5.50
C GLU A 39 1.71 7.66 -5.26
N VAL A 40 1.26 7.70 -4.00
CA VAL A 40 -0.12 8.09 -3.66
C VAL A 40 -0.38 9.53 -4.09
N ASP A 41 0.55 10.44 -3.83
CA ASP A 41 0.43 11.85 -4.22
C ASP A 41 0.39 12.05 -5.74
N LYS A 42 1.17 11.26 -6.50
CA LYS A 42 1.11 11.23 -7.98
C LYS A 42 -0.25 10.75 -8.48
N ALA A 43 -0.86 9.79 -7.78
CA ALA A 43 -2.13 9.19 -8.15
C ALA A 43 -3.36 9.88 -7.50
N ARG A 44 -3.17 11.02 -6.79
CA ARG A 44 -4.22 11.68 -5.99
C ARG A 44 -5.58 11.81 -6.70
N GLU A 45 -5.55 12.11 -7.99
CA GLU A 45 -6.75 12.36 -8.80
C GLU A 45 -7.58 11.10 -9.08
N LEU A 46 -7.01 9.91 -8.85
CA LEU A 46 -7.67 8.62 -9.07
C LEU A 46 -8.45 8.14 -7.84
N PHE A 47 -8.04 8.57 -6.63
CA PHE A 47 -8.69 8.18 -5.38
C PHE A 47 -10.10 8.77 -5.27
N GLY A 48 -11.06 7.95 -4.85
CA GLY A 48 -12.49 8.29 -4.84
C GLY A 48 -13.15 8.27 -6.22
N LYS A 49 -12.37 8.04 -7.30
CA LYS A 49 -12.87 7.87 -8.67
C LYS A 49 -12.63 6.44 -9.12
N LYS A 50 -11.46 6.13 -9.69
CA LYS A 50 -11.10 4.79 -10.14
C LYS A 50 -10.60 3.90 -9.00
N PHE A 51 -9.94 4.49 -8.01
CA PHE A 51 -9.40 3.80 -6.85
C PHE A 51 -10.29 4.06 -5.63
N ILE A 52 -10.90 3.02 -5.09
CA ILE A 52 -11.75 3.10 -3.89
C ILE A 52 -11.05 2.38 -2.74
N VAL A 53 -10.59 3.14 -1.76
CA VAL A 53 -9.84 2.60 -0.61
C VAL A 53 -10.77 2.28 0.54
N LEU A 54 -10.57 1.12 1.15
CA LEU A 54 -11.20 0.74 2.41
C LEU A 54 -10.20 0.91 3.56
N PRO A 55 -10.59 1.44 4.73
CA PRO A 55 -9.67 1.62 5.83
C PRO A 55 -9.33 0.28 6.50
N ASN A 56 -8.03 -0.03 6.62
CA ASN A 56 -7.54 -1.14 7.42
C ASN A 56 -6.30 -0.74 8.23
N ALA A 57 -6.46 -0.62 9.55
CA ALA A 57 -5.39 -0.31 10.48
C ALA A 57 -4.78 -1.56 11.16
N MET A 58 -5.26 -2.77 10.82
CA MET A 58 -4.85 -4.00 11.49
C MET A 58 -3.56 -4.59 10.91
N TYR A 59 -3.42 -4.59 9.58
CA TYR A 59 -2.26 -5.12 8.87
C TYR A 59 -2.23 -4.58 7.43
N GLY A 60 -1.16 -4.86 6.69
CA GLY A 60 -1.08 -4.60 5.26
C GLY A 60 0.34 -4.41 4.77
N THR A 61 0.52 -4.08 3.48
CA THR A 61 1.86 -3.78 2.97
C THR A 61 2.41 -2.47 3.50
N TRP A 62 1.59 -1.62 4.12
CA TRP A 62 2.04 -0.48 4.93
C TRP A 62 2.86 -0.92 6.15
N GLU A 63 2.45 -1.99 6.83
CA GLU A 63 3.18 -2.56 7.96
C GLU A 63 4.42 -3.29 7.46
N SER A 64 4.31 -4.03 6.34
CA SER A 64 5.48 -4.67 5.72
C SER A 64 6.55 -3.66 5.31
N ALA A 65 6.16 -2.45 4.89
CA ALA A 65 7.10 -1.37 4.56
C ALA A 65 7.86 -0.86 5.80
N ILE A 66 7.24 -0.84 6.99
CA ILE A 66 7.93 -0.56 8.26
C ILE A 66 9.04 -1.59 8.51
N TYR A 67 8.85 -2.83 8.07
CA TYR A 67 9.83 -3.92 8.21
C TYR A 67 10.79 -4.05 7.04
N GLU A 68 10.76 -3.12 6.08
CA GLU A 68 11.55 -3.20 4.85
C GLU A 68 11.32 -4.54 4.10
N TYR A 69 10.11 -5.09 4.25
CA TYR A 69 9.70 -6.39 3.71
C TYR A 69 10.56 -7.58 4.16
N GLY A 70 11.28 -7.43 5.28
CA GLY A 70 12.09 -8.48 5.91
C GLY A 70 11.29 -9.38 6.84
N GLN A 71 11.83 -10.58 7.08
CA GLN A 71 11.36 -11.46 8.15
C GLN A 71 12.07 -11.09 9.45
N LEU A 72 11.30 -10.59 10.42
CA LEU A 72 11.79 -10.11 11.71
C LEU A 72 11.12 -10.88 12.85
N ASN A 73 11.81 -11.01 13.97
CA ASN A 73 11.20 -11.49 15.21
C ASN A 73 10.34 -10.41 15.87
N GLU A 74 9.54 -10.78 16.88
CA GLU A 74 8.59 -9.84 17.50
C GLU A 74 9.26 -8.67 18.23
N ILE A 75 10.46 -8.85 18.77
CA ILE A 75 11.22 -7.78 19.42
C ILE A 75 11.66 -6.74 18.38
N GLU A 76 12.20 -7.21 17.25
CA GLU A 76 12.62 -6.35 16.13
C GLU A 76 11.43 -5.60 15.53
N LYS A 77 10.29 -6.28 15.33
CA LYS A 77 9.05 -5.64 14.84
C LYS A 77 8.56 -4.56 15.81
N ALA A 78 8.53 -4.86 17.11
CA ALA A 78 8.12 -3.89 18.13
C ALA A 78 9.02 -2.65 18.12
N GLN A 79 10.35 -2.84 18.03
CA GLN A 79 11.29 -1.73 17.94
C GLN A 79 11.08 -0.87 16.68
N LYS A 80 10.89 -1.49 15.50
CA LYS A 80 10.63 -0.76 14.25
C LYS A 80 9.30 -0.01 14.29
N ARG A 81 8.24 -0.61 14.83
CA ARG A 81 6.94 0.07 15.03
C ARG A 81 7.08 1.31 15.92
N THR A 82 7.78 1.19 17.05
CA THR A 82 8.02 2.31 17.97
C THR A 82 8.83 3.43 17.30
N ASN A 83 9.89 3.07 16.56
CA ASN A 83 10.73 4.05 15.86
C ASN A 83 10.01 4.79 14.73
N ALA A 84 8.95 4.21 14.17
CA ALA A 84 8.14 4.83 13.12
C ALA A 84 7.15 5.87 13.66
N LEU A 85 6.98 5.98 14.99
CA LEU A 85 6.09 6.96 15.60
C LEU A 85 6.71 8.37 15.52
N THR A 86 5.91 9.33 15.06
CA THR A 86 6.27 10.75 15.17
C THR A 86 5.86 11.26 16.55
N SER A 87 6.83 11.55 17.42
CA SER A 87 6.57 12.11 18.74
C SER A 87 6.45 13.63 18.72
N PHE A 88 5.69 14.18 19.66
CA PHE A 88 5.67 15.61 19.93
C PHE A 88 6.79 15.93 20.93
N LYS A 89 7.51 17.04 20.71
CA LYS A 89 8.50 17.59 21.66
C LYS A 89 7.92 18.80 22.38
#